data_AF-A0A8J7Q9K5-F1
#
_entry.id   AF-A0A8J7Q9K5-F1
#
_cell.length_a   1.000
_cell.length_b   1.000
_cell.length_c   1.000
_cell.angle_alpha   90.00
_cell.angle_beta   90.00
_cell.angle_gamma   90.00
#
_symmetry.space_group_name_H-M   'P 1'
#
loop_
_entity.id
_entity.type
_entity.pdbx_description
1 polymer ?
#
loop_
_entity_poly.entity_id
_entity_poly.type
_entity_poly.pdbx_seq_one_letter_code
_entity_poly.pdbx_strand_id
1 'polypeptide(L)'
;MTLPGNLTAITVHGTYVDLDGSAASGTVTFTANVVGNIVDTNTGTIIAPTSSPVTLDHTGSFSITLPASDDPALVPNGFSYLVTENLTSGQRSYSILLPTGTSPVNVAAIAPAPPANAHVTPVEPVNPVRPEDTGTITSLASGTVTSVNGKTGDVVLGASDVGA
;
A
#
# COMPACT_ATOMS: atom_id res chain seq x y z
N MET A 1 12.05 -31.24 -3.42
CA MET A 1 12.78 -31.44 -2.16
C MET A 1 11.78 -31.25 -1.04
N THR A 2 11.64 -32.19 -0.12
CA THR A 2 10.71 -32.07 1.02
C THR A 2 11.35 -31.22 2.11
N LEU A 3 10.56 -30.36 2.75
CA LEU A 3 10.96 -29.60 3.92
C LEU A 3 11.37 -30.56 5.06
N PRO A 4 12.35 -30.22 5.91
CA PRO A 4 12.62 -31.00 7.11
C PRO A 4 11.33 -31.22 7.91
N GLY A 5 11.06 -32.47 8.30
CA GLY A 5 9.77 -32.87 8.88
C GLY A 5 9.46 -32.27 10.26
N ASN A 6 10.41 -31.58 10.87
CA ASN A 6 10.26 -30.87 12.14
C ASN A 6 9.77 -29.43 11.99
N LEU A 7 9.64 -28.92 10.76
CA LEU A 7 9.17 -27.56 10.51
C LEU A 7 7.66 -27.54 10.28
N THR A 8 7.01 -26.52 10.82
CA THR A 8 5.62 -26.19 10.56
C THR A 8 5.48 -25.75 9.12
N ALA A 9 4.71 -26.51 8.35
CA ALA A 9 4.51 -26.29 6.93
C ALA A 9 3.21 -25.51 6.68
N ILE A 10 3.29 -24.44 5.89
CA ILE A 10 2.17 -23.62 5.45
C ILE A 10 1.98 -23.79 3.95
N THR A 11 0.82 -24.29 3.54
CA THR A 11 0.39 -24.30 2.13
C THR A 11 -0.14 -22.93 1.72
N VAL A 12 0.53 -22.30 0.76
CA VAL A 12 0.16 -21.04 0.10
C VAL A 12 -0.38 -21.35 -1.29
N HIS A 13 -1.50 -20.72 -1.65
CA HIS A 13 -2.10 -20.86 -2.98
C HIS A 13 -2.59 -19.52 -3.52
N GLY A 14 -2.86 -19.47 -4.81
CA GLY A 14 -3.47 -18.33 -5.47
C GLY A 14 -3.77 -18.60 -6.94
N THR A 15 -4.57 -17.73 -7.53
CA THR A 15 -4.94 -17.79 -8.95
C THR A 15 -4.78 -16.40 -9.55
N TYR A 16 -4.12 -16.32 -10.71
CA TYR A 16 -3.92 -15.09 -11.47
C TYR A 16 -4.70 -15.17 -12.77
N VAL A 17 -5.44 -14.10 -13.03
CA VAL A 17 -6.13 -13.87 -14.29
C VAL A 17 -5.67 -12.54 -14.86
N ASP A 18 -5.47 -12.49 -16.17
CA ASP A 18 -5.22 -11.24 -16.88
C ASP A 18 -6.51 -10.41 -16.96
N LEU A 19 -6.39 -9.13 -17.33
CA LEU A 19 -7.52 -8.20 -17.37
C LEU A 19 -8.62 -8.60 -18.37
N ASP A 20 -8.31 -9.43 -19.34
CA ASP A 20 -9.24 -10.00 -20.31
C ASP A 20 -10.01 -11.23 -19.77
N GLY A 21 -9.68 -11.68 -18.55
CA GLY A 21 -10.25 -12.87 -17.91
C GLY A 21 -9.54 -14.17 -18.26
N SER A 22 -8.48 -14.13 -19.07
CA SER A 22 -7.67 -15.31 -19.40
C SER A 22 -6.80 -15.72 -18.21
N ALA A 23 -6.47 -17.01 -18.12
CA ALA A 23 -5.52 -17.50 -17.14
C ALA A 23 -4.14 -16.86 -17.37
N ALA A 24 -3.61 -16.18 -16.35
CA ALA A 24 -2.30 -15.56 -16.47
C ALA A 24 -1.21 -16.64 -16.49
N SER A 25 -0.08 -16.32 -17.15
CA SER A 25 1.09 -17.18 -17.22
C SER A 25 2.30 -16.51 -16.58
N GLY A 26 3.18 -17.30 -15.97
CA GLY A 26 4.40 -16.80 -15.35
C GLY A 26 4.87 -17.62 -14.16
N THR A 27 5.68 -16.99 -13.32
CA THR A 27 6.27 -17.61 -12.14
C THR A 27 6.08 -16.71 -10.92
N VAL A 28 5.71 -17.31 -9.79
CA VAL A 28 5.71 -16.65 -8.49
C VAL A 28 6.87 -17.22 -7.69
N THR A 29 7.71 -16.36 -7.14
CA THR A 29 8.90 -16.76 -6.38
C THR A 29 8.77 -16.28 -4.95
N PHE A 30 8.95 -17.20 -4.01
CA PHE A 30 8.97 -16.91 -2.59
C PHE A 30 10.40 -16.97 -2.07
N THR A 31 10.88 -15.87 -1.51
CA THR A 31 12.23 -15.79 -0.93
C THR A 31 12.12 -15.36 0.51
N ALA A 32 12.68 -16.15 1.44
CA ALA A 32 12.74 -15.74 2.84
C ALA A 32 13.63 -14.49 2.99
N ASN A 33 13.07 -13.43 3.53
CA ASN A 33 13.74 -12.14 3.73
C ASN A 33 14.32 -12.08 5.14
N VAL A 34 15.54 -12.60 5.27
CA VAL A 34 16.33 -12.65 6.51
C VAL A 34 17.71 -12.04 6.31
N VAL A 35 18.28 -11.49 7.38
CA VAL A 35 19.69 -11.07 7.38
C VAL A 35 20.54 -12.30 7.72
N GLY A 36 21.09 -12.96 6.68
CA GLY A 36 21.94 -14.14 6.82
C GLY A 36 21.22 -15.45 6.47
N ASN A 37 21.63 -16.55 7.09
CA ASN A 37 21.03 -17.86 6.88
C ASN A 37 19.90 -18.12 7.89
N ILE A 38 18.95 -18.96 7.49
CA ILE A 38 18.00 -19.54 8.43
C ILE A 38 18.68 -20.77 9.05
N VAL A 39 18.58 -20.93 10.37
CA VAL A 39 19.11 -22.09 11.08
C VAL A 39 17.96 -22.81 11.75
N ASP A 40 17.84 -24.10 11.49
CA ASP A 40 17.01 -25.00 12.27
C ASP A 40 17.77 -25.40 13.54
N THR A 41 17.35 -24.86 14.68
CA THR A 41 18.05 -25.06 15.97
C THR A 41 17.85 -26.47 16.53
N ASN A 42 16.85 -27.22 16.07
CA ASN A 42 16.59 -28.58 16.55
C ASN A 42 17.51 -29.60 15.89
N THR A 43 17.86 -29.37 14.62
CA THR A 43 18.73 -30.28 13.85
C THR A 43 20.15 -29.72 13.66
N GLY A 44 20.36 -28.44 13.92
CA GLY A 44 21.62 -27.74 13.61
C GLY A 44 21.81 -27.49 12.11
N THR A 45 20.75 -27.65 11.30
CA THR A 45 20.83 -27.52 9.85
C THR A 45 20.77 -26.05 9.43
N ILE A 46 21.72 -25.63 8.59
CA ILE A 46 21.68 -24.33 7.95
C ILE A 46 20.80 -24.43 6.70
N ILE A 47 19.68 -23.71 6.71
CA ILE A 47 18.80 -23.53 5.57
C ILE A 47 19.24 -22.25 4.86
N ALA A 48 19.91 -22.41 3.72
CA ALA A 48 20.20 -21.27 2.86
C ALA A 48 18.87 -20.60 2.45
N PRO A 49 18.79 -19.26 2.47
CA PRO A 49 17.62 -18.52 2.00
C PRO A 49 17.46 -18.72 0.50
N THR A 50 16.82 -19.82 0.14
CA THR A 50 16.63 -20.24 -1.24
C THR A 50 15.34 -19.64 -1.76
N SER A 51 15.41 -19.09 -2.98
CA SER A 51 14.22 -18.72 -3.72
C SER A 51 13.47 -19.98 -4.12
N SER A 52 12.17 -20.03 -3.83
CA SER A 52 11.28 -21.12 -4.21
C SER A 52 10.34 -20.66 -5.33
N PRO A 53 10.73 -20.83 -6.61
CA PRO A 53 9.88 -20.49 -7.74
C PRO A 53 8.78 -21.55 -7.93
N VAL A 54 7.56 -21.09 -8.22
CA VAL A 54 6.43 -21.91 -8.64
C VAL A 54 5.82 -21.32 -9.91
N THR A 55 5.70 -22.15 -10.95
CA THR A 55 5.08 -21.76 -12.22
C THR A 55 3.57 -21.91 -12.11
N LEU A 56 2.83 -20.96 -12.70
CA LEU A 56 1.38 -21.05 -12.80
C LEU A 56 0.97 -22.21 -13.72
N ASP A 57 -0.07 -22.94 -13.33
CA ASP A 57 -0.67 -23.99 -14.17
C ASP A 57 -1.55 -23.39 -15.29
N HIS A 58 -2.20 -24.25 -16.08
CA HIS A 58 -3.04 -23.82 -17.21
C HIS A 58 -4.30 -23.02 -16.78
N THR A 59 -4.60 -22.96 -15.48
CA THR A 59 -5.69 -22.14 -14.91
C THR A 59 -5.17 -20.83 -14.31
N GLY A 60 -3.87 -20.58 -14.38
CA GLY A 60 -3.24 -19.44 -13.72
C GLY A 60 -3.04 -19.65 -12.22
N SER A 61 -3.19 -20.90 -11.74
CA SER A 61 -3.13 -21.22 -10.32
C SER A 61 -1.77 -21.77 -9.89
N PHE A 62 -1.46 -21.65 -8.60
CA PHE A 62 -0.30 -22.29 -7.99
C PHE A 62 -0.63 -22.78 -6.57
N SER A 63 0.17 -23.74 -6.11
CA SER A 63 0.19 -24.19 -4.72
C SER A 63 1.61 -24.55 -4.32
N ILE A 64 2.07 -24.03 -3.18
CA ILE A 64 3.42 -24.27 -2.66
C ILE A 64 3.39 -24.41 -1.14
N THR A 65 4.24 -25.29 -0.60
CA THR A 65 4.42 -25.46 0.84
C THR A 65 5.70 -24.78 1.29
N LEU A 66 5.59 -23.86 2.25
CA LEU A 66 6.70 -23.07 2.79
C LEU A 66 6.75 -23.23 4.33
N PRO A 67 7.92 -23.08 4.97
CA PRO A 67 8.00 -22.97 6.42
C PRO A 67 7.15 -21.82 6.97
N ALA A 68 6.64 -21.97 8.18
CA ALA A 68 6.04 -20.85 8.92
C ALA A 68 7.11 -19.81 9.29
N SER A 69 6.77 -18.52 9.17
CA SER A 69 7.68 -17.41 9.45
C SER A 69 8.11 -17.33 10.92
N ASP A 70 7.25 -17.78 11.82
CA ASP A 70 7.36 -17.77 13.27
C ASP A 70 7.59 -19.18 13.84
N ASP A 71 8.06 -20.13 13.02
CA ASP A 71 8.37 -21.48 13.50
C ASP A 71 9.41 -21.44 14.64
N PRO A 72 9.10 -22.03 15.81
CA PRO A 72 10.01 -22.00 16.98
C PRO A 72 11.37 -22.66 16.75
N ALA A 73 11.48 -23.55 15.76
CA ALA A 73 12.74 -24.21 15.41
C ALA A 73 13.62 -23.35 14.49
N LEU A 74 13.11 -22.27 13.92
CA LEU A 74 13.81 -21.44 12.94
C LEU A 74 14.35 -20.15 13.56
N VAL A 75 15.62 -19.87 13.27
CA VAL A 75 16.29 -18.61 13.64
C VAL A 75 16.87 -17.95 12.39
N PRO A 76 16.62 -16.63 12.16
CA PRO A 76 15.79 -15.75 12.97
C PRO A 76 14.29 -16.09 12.89
N ASN A 77 13.59 -15.96 14.01
CA ASN A 77 12.14 -16.15 14.08
C ASN A 77 11.40 -14.86 13.67
N GLY A 78 10.20 -14.99 13.10
CA GLY A 78 9.35 -13.87 12.71
C GLY A 78 9.78 -13.19 11.41
N PHE A 79 10.44 -13.92 10.51
CA PHE A 79 10.91 -13.38 9.23
C PHE A 79 9.77 -13.18 8.22
N SER A 80 9.98 -12.36 7.20
CA SER A 80 9.00 -12.17 6.12
C SER A 80 9.39 -12.94 4.87
N TYR A 81 8.44 -13.23 3.99
CA TYR A 81 8.71 -13.71 2.64
C TYR A 81 8.57 -12.56 1.65
N LEU A 82 9.60 -12.33 0.84
CA LEU A 82 9.49 -11.52 -0.37
C LEU A 82 8.87 -12.37 -1.47
N VAL A 83 7.65 -12.02 -1.86
CA VAL A 83 6.97 -12.59 -3.02
C VAL A 83 7.37 -11.76 -4.22
N THR A 84 7.88 -12.40 -5.26
CA THR A 84 8.16 -11.80 -6.56
C THR A 84 7.34 -12.52 -7.61
N GLU A 85 6.39 -11.82 -8.19
CA GLU A 85 5.57 -12.32 -9.27
C GLU A 85 6.14 -11.80 -10.58
N ASN A 86 6.52 -12.73 -11.45
CA ASN A 86 7.01 -12.46 -12.79
C ASN A 86 6.00 -13.05 -13.77
N LEU A 87 4.91 -12.31 -13.99
CA LEU A 87 3.84 -12.66 -14.91
C LEU A 87 4.15 -12.10 -16.30
N THR A 88 3.57 -12.68 -17.34
CA THR A 88 3.68 -12.14 -18.69
C THR A 88 3.11 -10.72 -18.79
N SER A 89 2.07 -10.40 -18.00
CA SER A 89 1.45 -9.08 -17.94
C SER A 89 2.21 -8.05 -17.10
N GLY A 90 3.20 -8.47 -16.32
CA GLY A 90 4.03 -7.56 -15.53
C GLY A 90 4.72 -8.22 -14.35
N GLN A 91 5.62 -7.45 -13.72
CA GLN A 91 6.34 -7.87 -12.54
C GLN A 91 5.89 -7.05 -11.32
N ARG A 92 5.69 -7.71 -10.19
CA ARG A 92 5.45 -7.06 -8.89
C ARG A 92 6.13 -7.81 -7.75
N SER A 93 6.56 -7.07 -6.72
CA SER A 93 7.14 -7.64 -5.51
C SER A 93 6.54 -7.03 -4.25
N TYR A 94 6.30 -7.85 -3.24
CA TYR A 94 5.77 -7.44 -1.94
C TYR A 94 6.17 -8.43 -0.84
N SER A 95 6.11 -7.99 0.41
CA SER A 95 6.40 -8.83 1.57
C SER A 95 5.13 -9.37 2.22
N ILE A 96 5.16 -10.64 2.63
CA ILE A 96 4.09 -11.28 3.39
C ILE A 96 4.67 -11.95 4.65
N LEU A 97 3.80 -12.18 5.64
CA LEU A 97 4.06 -13.04 6.79
C LEU A 97 3.26 -14.33 6.63
N LEU A 98 3.81 -15.46 7.08
CA LEU A 98 3.15 -16.77 7.07
C LEU A 98 3.17 -17.38 8.48
N PRO A 99 2.41 -16.83 9.43
CA PRO A 99 2.42 -17.32 10.81
C PRO A 99 1.91 -18.75 10.93
N THR A 100 2.30 -19.44 12.00
CA THR A 100 1.74 -20.72 12.38
C THR A 100 0.22 -20.64 12.52
N GLY A 101 -0.48 -21.69 12.08
CA GLY A 101 -1.94 -21.75 12.14
C GLY A 101 -2.68 -21.03 10.99
N THR A 102 -1.99 -20.40 10.03
CA THR A 102 -2.65 -19.76 8.88
C THR A 102 -2.83 -20.68 7.67
N SER A 103 -2.55 -21.97 7.77
CA SER A 103 -2.62 -22.89 6.62
C SER A 103 -4.01 -23.53 6.44
N PRO A 104 -4.54 -23.62 5.20
CA PRO A 104 -4.02 -23.05 3.95
C PRO A 104 -4.30 -21.55 3.83
N VAL A 105 -3.39 -20.81 3.18
CA VAL A 105 -3.53 -19.37 2.97
C VAL A 105 -3.61 -19.03 1.47
N ASN A 106 -4.54 -18.14 1.13
CA ASN A 106 -4.63 -17.57 -0.21
C ASN A 106 -3.80 -16.29 -0.27
N VAL A 107 -2.87 -16.19 -1.24
CA VAL A 107 -2.00 -15.02 -1.40
C VAL A 107 -2.79 -13.73 -1.61
N ALA A 108 -3.96 -13.79 -2.27
CA ALA A 108 -4.80 -12.62 -2.51
C ALA A 108 -5.41 -12.04 -1.22
N ALA A 109 -5.51 -12.83 -0.15
CA ALA A 109 -6.03 -12.37 1.14
C ALA A 109 -4.97 -11.65 1.99
N ILE A 110 -3.69 -11.84 1.68
CA ILE A 110 -2.55 -11.34 2.46
C ILE A 110 -1.64 -10.39 1.65
N ALA A 111 -1.81 -10.33 0.33
CA ALA A 111 -1.08 -9.40 -0.52
C ALA A 111 -1.45 -7.95 -0.15
N PRO A 112 -0.47 -7.04 0.01
CA PRO A 112 -0.76 -5.63 0.20
C PRO A 112 -1.53 -5.08 -1.00
N ALA A 113 -2.65 -4.38 -0.73
CA ALA A 113 -3.24 -3.52 -1.74
C ALA A 113 -2.28 -2.34 -1.99
N PRO A 114 -2.07 -1.91 -3.25
CA PRO A 114 -1.34 -0.67 -3.49
C PRO A 114 -2.06 0.45 -2.74
N PRO A 115 -1.32 1.44 -2.18
CA PRO A 115 -1.98 2.58 -1.57
C PRO A 115 -2.92 3.18 -2.61
N ALA A 116 -4.18 3.43 -2.24
CA ALA A 116 -4.99 4.34 -3.01
C ALA A 116 -4.25 5.67 -2.96
N ASN A 117 -3.59 6.06 -4.05
CA ASN A 117 -3.05 7.39 -4.20
C ASN A 117 -4.27 8.33 -4.19
N ALA A 118 -4.74 8.69 -3.00
CA ALA A 118 -5.63 9.81 -2.82
C ALA A 118 -4.82 11.04 -3.22
N HIS A 119 -4.81 11.34 -4.52
CA HIS A 119 -4.44 12.64 -4.99
C HIS A 119 -5.58 13.58 -4.57
N VAL A 120 -5.58 13.94 -3.29
CA VAL A 120 -6.24 15.15 -2.83
C VAL A 120 -5.37 16.25 -3.40
N THR A 121 -5.77 16.81 -4.55
CA THR A 121 -5.27 18.14 -4.88
C THR A 121 -5.59 19.02 -3.67
N PRO A 122 -4.62 19.67 -3.03
CA PRO A 122 -4.96 20.82 -2.21
C PRO A 122 -5.77 21.74 -3.11
N VAL A 123 -7.00 22.08 -2.72
CA VAL A 123 -7.59 23.34 -3.17
C VAL A 123 -6.58 24.38 -2.72
N GLU A 124 -5.84 24.97 -3.66
CA GLU A 124 -4.96 26.08 -3.34
C GLU A 124 -5.81 27.14 -2.62
N PRO A 125 -5.33 27.72 -1.51
CA PRO A 125 -6.01 28.88 -0.95
C PRO A 125 -6.04 29.94 -2.05
N VAL A 126 -7.25 30.38 -2.42
CA VAL A 126 -7.46 31.45 -3.41
C VAL A 126 -6.55 32.61 -3.05
N ASN A 127 -5.62 32.93 -3.96
CA ASN A 127 -4.77 34.11 -3.84
C ASN A 127 -5.68 35.34 -3.73
N PRO A 128 -5.38 36.36 -2.88
CA PRO A 128 -6.19 37.56 -2.83
C PRO A 128 -6.23 38.19 -4.22
N VAL A 129 -7.41 38.26 -4.83
CA VAL A 129 -7.63 38.91 -6.12
C VAL A 129 -7.21 40.38 -5.96
N ARG A 130 -6.31 40.85 -6.83
CA ARG A 130 -5.89 42.25 -6.83
C ARG A 130 -7.05 43.09 -7.39
N PRO A 131 -7.33 44.31 -6.88
CA PRO A 131 -8.55 45.05 -7.21
C PRO A 131 -8.78 45.34 -8.69
N GLU A 132 -7.73 45.25 -9.53
CA GLU A 132 -7.81 45.51 -10.97
C GLU A 132 -8.31 44.33 -11.84
N ASP A 133 -8.44 43.12 -11.31
CA ASP A 133 -9.00 42.00 -12.09
C ASP A 133 -10.52 42.16 -12.20
N THR A 134 -10.95 42.72 -13.33
CA THR A 134 -12.36 43.03 -13.66
C THR A 134 -13.17 41.78 -14.03
N GLY A 135 -12.93 40.67 -13.33
CA GLY A 135 -13.78 39.49 -13.35
C GLY A 135 -14.95 39.70 -12.41
N THR A 136 -16.17 39.65 -12.93
CA THR A 136 -17.41 39.84 -12.19
C THR A 136 -17.40 39.06 -10.87
N ILE A 137 -17.25 39.76 -9.74
CA ILE A 137 -17.42 39.19 -8.40
C ILE A 137 -18.91 38.93 -8.21
N THR A 138 -19.41 37.80 -8.71
CA THR A 138 -20.76 37.30 -8.42
C THR A 138 -20.79 36.77 -7.00
N SER A 139 -20.94 37.70 -6.05
CA SER A 139 -21.37 37.54 -4.65
C SER A 139 -20.52 38.39 -3.70
N LEU A 140 -20.49 39.71 -3.92
CA LEU A 140 -20.62 40.60 -2.77
C LEU A 140 -22.12 40.65 -2.50
N ALA A 141 -22.60 39.84 -1.55
CA ALA A 141 -23.85 40.21 -0.88
C ALA A 141 -23.75 41.71 -0.60
N SER A 142 -24.77 42.50 -0.94
CA SER A 142 -24.84 43.93 -0.62
C SER A 142 -24.86 44.09 0.90
N GLY A 143 -23.72 43.83 1.50
CA GLY A 143 -23.43 43.85 2.91
C GLY A 143 -22.89 45.22 3.16
N THR A 144 -23.62 45.97 3.97
CA THR A 144 -23.15 47.17 4.64
C THR A 144 -21.69 47.01 5.05
N VAL A 145 -20.88 48.06 4.87
CA VAL A 145 -19.50 48.06 5.39
C VAL A 145 -19.56 47.74 6.88
N THR A 146 -19.06 46.57 7.27
CA THR A 146 -19.14 46.09 8.66
C THR A 146 -18.00 46.61 9.54
N SER A 147 -16.92 47.13 8.92
CA SER A 147 -15.77 47.71 9.62
C SER A 147 -14.99 48.68 8.74
N VAL A 148 -14.48 49.76 9.34
CA VAL A 148 -13.49 50.66 8.74
C VAL A 148 -12.32 50.83 9.70
N ASN A 149 -11.10 50.48 9.26
CA ASN A 149 -9.87 50.61 10.05
C ASN A 149 -9.98 50.02 11.48
N GLY A 150 -10.60 48.84 11.59
CA GLY A 150 -10.79 48.11 12.85
C GLY A 150 -11.90 48.64 13.75
N LYS A 151 -12.65 49.68 13.34
CA LYS A 151 -13.84 50.16 14.06
C LYS A 151 -15.09 49.50 13.49
N THR A 152 -15.92 48.96 14.37
CA THR A 152 -17.22 48.34 14.05
C THR A 152 -18.37 49.22 14.53
N GLY A 153 -19.55 49.06 13.95
CA GLY A 153 -20.75 49.86 14.25
C GLY A 153 -21.09 50.86 13.14
N ASP A 154 -22.09 51.72 13.39
CA ASP A 154 -22.54 52.69 12.40
C ASP A 154 -21.43 53.68 12.03
N VAL A 155 -21.12 53.75 10.74
CA VAL A 155 -20.20 54.76 10.20
C VAL A 155 -21.02 56.02 9.88
N VAL A 156 -21.03 56.95 10.83
CA VAL A 156 -21.64 58.27 10.64
C VAL A 156 -20.58 59.21 10.06
N LEU A 157 -20.81 59.74 8.85
CA LEU A 157 -19.99 60.79 8.24
C LEU A 157 -20.73 62.13 8.35
N GLY A 158 -20.13 63.10 9.01
CA GLY A 158 -20.57 64.49 8.99
C GLY A 158 -20.02 65.25 7.79
N ALA A 159 -20.56 66.44 7.51
CA ALA A 159 -20.09 67.29 6.42
C ALA A 159 -18.58 67.61 6.52
N SER A 160 -18.06 67.74 7.75
CA SER A 160 -16.63 67.95 8.02
C SER A 160 -15.73 66.77 7.64
N ASP A 161 -16.27 65.55 7.56
CA ASP A 161 -15.48 64.33 7.30
C ASP A 161 -15.21 64.11 5.80
N VAL A 162 -16.03 64.70 4.93
CA VAL A 162 -15.96 64.51 3.46
C VAL A 162 -15.53 65.76 2.69
N GLY A 163 -15.14 66.83 3.40
CA GLY A 163 -14.61 68.05 2.79
C GLY A 163 -15.58 68.77 1.85
N ALA A 164 -16.89 68.65 2.09
CA ALA A 164 -17.94 69.36 1.36
C ALA A 164 -18.25 70.73 1.99
#